data_AF-A0A9N9I5A8-F1
#
_entry.id   AF-A0A9N9I5A8-F1
#
_cell.length_a   1.000
_cell.length_b   1.000
_cell.length_c   1.000
_cell.angle_alpha   90.00
_cell.angle_beta   90.00
_cell.angle_gamma   90.00
#
_symmetry.space_group_name_H-M   'P 1'
#
loop_
_entity.id
_entity.type
_entity.pdbx_description
1 polymer ?
#
loop_
_entity_poly.entity_id
_entity_poly.type
_entity_poly.pdbx_seq_one_letter_code
_entity_poly.pdbx_strand_id
1 'polypeptide(L)'
;MASNKIQPPPNVYISNDVTDEGLNDSLPSPYIRSPIDGSFQSYNLPESSYVKPHKNLTFSYVPYFNTLQHGTLGRSDSFLMGTLHLNYEKYQQVKSIDLNFKGYERTSWTKTQGRTKFVYSGEHIITDRHYRIWSSPTKDETEILNLDVPFRVKLPYDLPDTLKTHLGEVYYVLRATINLKGILITSTAHTVEIHCPLKRTLLLDSDNSKLYKFHGESESITYAFVLPPAKYVNIGVYISIPMRIRFLRPGISIERIELAIKTNMRFLCSTNNTCRVSKRSGEAIISRQELQYLKPIPNNVKGDCIKTINFWIPRETLPTYYGRYITISHVLCIKIILLGIERTVHIEETFSLYLTTCGDRIKYLVQNSIDSDSISFEDRDIEAAAAIVTQLYQSHINKRTQSLSDEISSPYLYDG
;
A
#
# COMPACT_ATOMS: atom_id res chain seq x y z
N MET A 1 63.08 -10.37 0.75
CA MET A 1 63.20 -9.69 2.07
C MET A 1 63.17 -8.19 1.78
N ALA A 2 62.27 -7.32 2.23
CA ALA A 2 61.22 -7.37 3.23
C ALA A 2 59.98 -6.60 2.69
N SER A 3 58.79 -6.99 3.17
CA SER A 3 57.49 -6.39 2.84
C SER A 3 57.24 -5.18 3.73
N ASN A 4 57.19 -3.98 3.15
CA ASN A 4 56.74 -2.77 3.84
C ASN A 4 55.22 -2.73 3.84
N LYS A 5 54.60 -3.10 4.97
CA LYS A 5 53.19 -2.86 5.24
C LYS A 5 53.00 -1.38 5.58
N ILE A 6 52.28 -0.66 4.73
CA ILE A 6 51.81 0.70 5.00
C ILE A 6 50.56 0.59 5.88
N GLN A 7 50.62 1.15 7.08
CA GLN A 7 49.48 1.33 7.98
C GLN A 7 48.56 2.46 7.45
N PRO A 8 47.23 2.30 7.49
CA PRO A 8 46.32 3.42 7.25
C PRO A 8 46.31 4.39 8.45
N PRO A 9 46.07 5.70 8.21
CA PRO A 9 46.10 6.72 9.25
C PRO A 9 44.89 6.64 10.21
N PRO A 10 45.02 7.21 11.42
CA PRO A 10 43.98 7.15 12.45
C PRO A 10 42.74 8.00 12.06
N ASN A 11 41.56 7.45 12.29
CA ASN A 11 40.30 8.17 12.22
C ASN A 11 40.29 9.29 13.27
N VAL A 12 40.38 10.54 12.82
CA VAL A 12 40.10 11.71 13.66
C VAL A 12 38.60 11.97 13.61
N TYR A 13 37.90 11.65 14.69
CA TYR A 13 36.55 12.15 14.95
C TYR A 13 36.65 13.55 15.54
N ILE A 14 36.07 14.54 14.87
CA ILE A 14 35.75 15.83 15.50
C ILE A 14 34.40 15.64 16.18
N SER A 15 34.44 15.27 17.47
CA SER A 15 33.32 15.46 18.39
C SER A 15 33.39 16.89 18.91
N ASN A 16 32.30 17.63 18.78
CA ASN A 16 32.02 18.78 19.64
C ASN A 16 30.88 18.36 20.56
N ASP A 17 31.25 17.89 21.75
CA ASP A 17 30.35 17.77 22.88
C ASP A 17 30.24 19.12 23.60
N VAL A 18 29.01 19.53 23.91
CA VAL A 18 28.67 20.07 25.23
C VAL A 18 27.41 19.36 25.71
N THR A 19 27.56 18.82 26.91
CA THR A 19 26.77 17.90 27.72
C THR A 19 25.37 18.40 28.13
N ASP A 20 24.39 17.50 28.25
CA ASP A 20 23.91 17.10 29.60
C ASP A 20 23.12 15.78 29.64
N GLU A 21 23.50 14.96 30.63
CA GLU A 21 22.87 13.83 31.35
C GLU A 21 21.93 12.80 30.66
N GLY A 22 22.44 11.56 30.60
CA GLY A 22 21.82 10.45 31.35
C GLY A 22 20.93 9.46 30.60
N LEU A 23 21.51 8.39 30.03
CA LEU A 23 21.00 7.01 30.08
C LEU A 23 21.96 6.07 29.31
N ASN A 24 22.54 5.11 30.03
CA ASN A 24 23.35 4.04 29.47
C ASN A 24 22.46 3.07 28.67
N ASP A 25 22.56 3.10 27.34
CA ASP A 25 22.18 1.99 26.48
C ASP A 25 23.33 1.71 25.50
N SER A 26 24.11 0.68 25.81
CA SER A 26 25.13 0.15 24.92
C SER A 26 24.46 -0.41 23.65
N LEU A 27 24.68 0.26 22.52
CA LEU A 27 24.31 -0.21 21.18
C LEU A 27 24.98 -1.59 20.90
N PRO A 28 24.23 -2.61 20.45
CA PRO A 28 24.84 -3.86 20.00
C PRO A 28 25.57 -3.64 18.67
N SER A 29 26.81 -4.12 18.62
CA SER A 29 27.70 -4.18 17.45
C SER A 29 27.03 -4.91 16.26
N PRO A 30 27.16 -4.44 15.00
CA PRO A 30 26.40 -4.97 13.86
C PRO A 30 27.07 -6.16 13.16
N TYR A 31 27.89 -6.95 13.85
CA TYR A 31 28.48 -8.17 13.28
C TYR A 31 27.77 -9.42 13.81
N ILE A 32 26.55 -9.66 13.32
CA ILE A 32 25.89 -10.96 13.47
C ILE A 32 26.38 -11.85 12.33
N ARG A 33 27.01 -12.98 12.71
CA ARG A 33 27.47 -14.03 11.80
C ARG A 33 26.29 -14.70 11.09
N SER A 34 26.48 -14.99 9.80
CA SER A 34 25.53 -15.53 8.83
C SER A 34 24.86 -16.87 9.21
N PRO A 35 23.66 -17.17 8.67
CA PRO A 35 23.14 -18.53 8.57
C PRO A 35 23.95 -19.38 7.58
N ILE A 36 23.98 -20.68 7.86
CA ILE A 36 24.94 -21.69 7.39
C ILE A 36 24.68 -22.24 5.97
N ASP A 37 23.61 -21.83 5.28
CA ASP A 37 23.34 -22.30 3.92
C ASP A 37 23.84 -21.30 2.88
N GLY A 38 25.04 -21.55 2.36
CA GLY A 38 25.83 -20.72 1.45
C GLY A 38 25.23 -20.44 0.06
N SER A 39 23.92 -20.28 -0.07
CA SER A 39 23.31 -19.62 -1.23
C SER A 39 23.13 -18.13 -0.91
N PHE A 40 24.10 -17.31 -1.34
CA PHE A 40 23.91 -15.86 -1.33
C PHE A 40 22.77 -15.53 -2.31
N GLN A 41 21.60 -15.15 -1.80
CA GLN A 41 20.59 -14.49 -2.62
C GLN A 41 21.26 -13.28 -3.26
N SER A 42 21.21 -13.22 -4.60
CA SER A 42 21.75 -12.09 -5.35
C SER A 42 21.08 -10.81 -4.89
N TYR A 43 21.83 -9.94 -4.22
CA TYR A 43 21.36 -8.60 -3.80
C TYR A 43 21.14 -7.65 -4.98
N ASN A 44 21.49 -8.06 -6.19
CA ASN A 44 21.30 -7.27 -7.40
C ASN A 44 19.81 -7.10 -7.71
N LEU A 45 19.45 -5.92 -8.19
CA LEU A 45 18.12 -5.69 -8.72
C LEU A 45 17.87 -6.57 -9.95
N PRO A 46 16.67 -7.14 -10.12
CA PRO A 46 16.28 -7.81 -11.35
C PRO A 46 16.39 -6.88 -12.56
N GLU A 47 16.78 -7.41 -13.72
CA GLU A 47 16.90 -6.62 -14.97
C GLU A 47 15.60 -5.88 -15.33
N SER A 48 14.44 -6.48 -15.03
CA SER A 48 13.12 -5.89 -15.22
C SER A 48 12.88 -4.59 -14.42
N SER A 49 13.73 -4.30 -13.43
CA SER A 49 13.68 -3.07 -12.65
C SER A 49 14.31 -1.89 -13.39
N TYR A 50 15.15 -2.13 -14.40
CA TYR A 50 15.87 -1.07 -15.09
C TYR A 50 15.01 -0.44 -16.20
N VAL A 51 14.79 0.86 -16.07
CA VAL A 51 14.19 1.70 -17.13
C VAL A 51 15.23 1.99 -18.20
N LYS A 52 16.46 2.31 -17.75
CA LYS A 52 17.61 2.59 -18.60
C LYS A 52 18.83 1.90 -18.00
N PRO A 53 19.20 0.70 -18.48
CA PRO A 53 20.36 -0.01 -17.99
C PRO A 53 21.67 0.64 -18.47
N HIS A 54 22.76 0.35 -17.77
CA HIS A 54 24.10 0.74 -18.18
C HIS A 54 25.09 -0.37 -17.82
N LYS A 55 25.98 -0.73 -18.76
CA LYS A 55 26.84 -1.92 -18.61
C LYS A 55 27.76 -1.91 -17.38
N ASN A 56 28.17 -0.73 -16.94
CA ASN A 56 29.11 -0.54 -15.83
C ASN A 56 28.46 -0.01 -14.55
N LEU A 57 27.13 0.13 -14.52
CA LEU A 57 26.42 0.72 -13.37
C LEU A 57 25.26 -0.18 -12.97
N THR A 58 25.24 -0.62 -11.72
CA THR A 58 24.16 -1.46 -11.19
C THR A 58 23.73 -1.00 -9.81
N PHE A 59 22.46 -1.22 -9.49
CA PHE A 59 21.92 -1.04 -8.15
C PHE A 59 21.78 -2.39 -7.46
N SER A 60 21.95 -2.37 -6.14
CA SER A 60 21.62 -3.50 -5.26
C SER A 60 20.79 -3.05 -4.06
N TYR A 61 20.08 -4.02 -3.47
CA TYR A 61 19.36 -3.83 -2.22
C TYR A 61 20.33 -3.79 -1.03
N VAL A 62 19.88 -3.20 0.07
CA VAL A 62 20.52 -3.39 1.38
C VAL A 62 20.50 -4.90 1.70
N PRO A 63 21.57 -5.47 2.30
CA PRO A 63 21.59 -6.88 2.67
C PRO A 63 20.34 -7.29 3.47
N TYR A 64 19.80 -8.46 3.15
CA TYR A 64 18.58 -9.04 3.74
C TYR A 64 17.25 -8.36 3.34
N PHE A 65 17.27 -7.43 2.40
CA PHE A 65 16.06 -6.80 1.86
C PHE A 65 15.88 -7.11 0.37
N ASN A 66 14.63 -7.10 -0.07
CA ASN A 66 14.22 -7.30 -1.46
C ASN A 66 13.49 -6.08 -2.06
N THR A 67 13.53 -4.95 -1.36
CA THR A 67 12.94 -3.67 -1.79
C THR A 67 13.88 -2.53 -1.44
N LEU A 68 13.88 -1.48 -2.27
CA LEU A 68 14.61 -0.25 -1.97
C LEU A 68 13.90 0.64 -0.94
N GLN A 69 12.59 0.49 -0.77
CA GLN A 69 11.85 1.24 0.24
C GLN A 69 12.05 0.61 1.62
N HIS A 70 12.48 1.41 2.60
CA HIS A 70 12.60 1.05 4.01
C HIS A 70 11.77 2.00 4.88
N GLY A 71 11.16 1.48 5.94
CA GLY A 71 10.24 2.21 6.79
C GLY A 71 8.81 2.28 6.25
N THR A 72 7.91 2.89 7.03
CA THR A 72 6.48 2.93 6.72
C THR A 72 6.07 4.26 6.10
N LEU A 73 6.03 4.31 4.75
CA LEU A 73 5.60 5.49 4.01
C LEU A 73 4.17 5.90 4.41
N GLY A 74 3.98 7.16 4.77
CA GLY A 74 2.69 7.69 5.21
C GLY A 74 2.34 7.40 6.68
N ARG A 75 3.27 6.83 7.47
CA ARG A 75 3.14 6.67 8.93
C ARG A 75 4.38 7.15 9.70
N SER A 76 5.56 6.77 9.24
CA SER A 76 6.83 7.14 9.87
C SER A 76 7.78 7.71 8.83
N ASP A 77 8.98 8.07 9.28
CA ASP A 77 10.09 8.27 8.36
C ASP A 77 10.29 7.01 7.49
N SER A 78 10.46 7.25 6.20
CA SER A 78 10.68 6.23 5.18
C SER A 78 11.76 6.70 4.22
N PHE A 79 12.51 5.74 3.67
CA PHE A 79 13.73 6.00 2.91
C PHE A 79 13.83 5.07 1.71
N LEU A 80 14.48 5.55 0.65
CA LEU A 80 15.09 4.69 -0.36
C LEU A 80 16.52 4.38 0.06
N MET A 81 16.85 3.10 0.15
CA MET A 81 18.18 2.65 0.56
C MET A 81 18.68 1.54 -0.36
N GLY A 82 19.99 1.53 -0.59
CA GLY A 82 20.67 0.54 -1.41
C GLY A 82 22.11 0.96 -1.69
N THR A 83 22.73 0.28 -2.63
CA THR A 83 24.10 0.60 -3.08
C THR A 83 24.11 0.78 -4.59
N LEU A 84 24.79 1.82 -5.07
CA LEU A 84 25.13 1.98 -6.48
C LEU A 84 26.55 1.46 -6.68
N HIS A 85 26.70 0.50 -7.59
CA HIS A 85 27.97 -0.09 -7.97
C HIS A 85 28.46 0.50 -9.28
N LEU A 86 29.67 1.06 -9.27
CA LEU A 86 30.41 1.45 -10.46
C LEU A 86 31.43 0.34 -10.73
N ASN A 87 31.35 -0.30 -11.88
CA ASN A 87 32.24 -1.38 -12.30
C ASN A 87 32.74 -1.11 -13.72
N TYR A 88 33.74 -0.24 -13.85
CA TYR A 88 34.30 0.12 -15.15
C TYR A 88 35.41 -0.86 -15.57
N GLU A 89 35.45 -1.18 -16.86
CA GLU A 89 36.58 -1.93 -17.46
C GLU A 89 37.88 -1.11 -17.49
N LYS A 90 37.79 0.23 -17.41
CA LYS A 90 38.91 1.19 -17.48
C LYS A 90 38.65 2.35 -16.52
N TYR A 91 39.72 2.88 -15.92
CA TYR A 91 39.64 4.06 -15.04
C TYR A 91 38.86 5.21 -15.69
N GLN A 92 37.90 5.75 -14.94
CA GLN A 92 37.11 6.91 -15.31
C GLN A 92 37.38 8.07 -14.35
N GLN A 93 37.48 9.27 -14.89
CA GLN A 93 37.60 10.48 -14.08
C GLN A 93 36.22 10.94 -13.61
N VAL A 94 35.88 10.61 -12.36
CA VAL A 94 34.57 10.91 -11.78
C VAL A 94 34.64 12.14 -10.89
N LYS A 95 33.75 13.10 -11.14
CA LYS A 95 33.62 14.34 -10.36
C LYS A 95 32.60 14.22 -9.25
N SER A 96 31.41 13.74 -9.57
CA SER A 96 30.32 13.55 -8.60
C SER A 96 29.33 12.50 -9.06
N ILE A 97 28.59 11.96 -8.10
CA ILE A 97 27.51 11.03 -8.33
C ILE A 97 26.25 11.63 -7.69
N ASP A 98 25.27 11.89 -8.53
CA ASP A 98 24.00 12.49 -8.14
C ASP A 98 22.87 11.48 -8.37
N LEU A 99 21.95 11.37 -7.41
CA LEU A 99 20.67 10.69 -7.55
C LEU A 99 19.57 11.71 -7.82
N ASN A 100 18.67 11.37 -8.74
CA ASN A 100 17.40 12.06 -8.93
C ASN A 100 16.26 11.07 -8.71
N PHE A 101 15.44 11.33 -7.70
CA PHE A 101 14.23 10.59 -7.41
C PHE A 101 13.00 11.36 -7.95
N LYS A 102 12.34 10.75 -8.94
CA LYS A 102 11.15 11.32 -9.59
C LYS A 102 9.93 10.43 -9.42
N GLY A 103 8.79 11.04 -9.14
CA GLY A 103 7.48 10.40 -9.16
C GLY A 103 6.61 10.97 -10.26
N TYR A 104 5.90 10.11 -10.97
CA TYR A 104 5.08 10.46 -12.11
C TYR A 104 3.67 9.92 -11.93
N GLU A 105 2.69 10.74 -12.28
CA GLU A 105 1.33 10.33 -12.59
C GLU A 105 1.12 10.52 -14.08
N ARG A 106 0.80 9.44 -14.81
CA ARG A 106 0.64 9.47 -16.25
C ARG A 106 -0.67 8.83 -16.67
N THR A 107 -1.33 9.43 -17.65
CA THR A 107 -2.48 8.86 -18.36
C THR A 107 -2.20 8.81 -19.85
N SER A 108 -2.73 7.78 -20.51
CA SER A 108 -2.66 7.66 -21.96
C SER A 108 -3.78 6.77 -22.48
N TRP A 109 -4.58 7.27 -23.41
CA TRP A 109 -5.57 6.47 -24.11
C TRP A 109 -5.75 6.96 -25.54
N THR A 110 -6.35 6.10 -26.37
CA THR A 110 -6.59 6.42 -27.77
C THR A 110 -8.09 6.34 -28.07
N LYS A 111 -8.62 7.28 -28.85
CA LYS A 111 -9.94 7.19 -29.47
C LYS A 111 -9.82 7.21 -30.99
N THR A 112 -10.46 6.26 -31.66
CA THR A 112 -10.56 6.23 -33.13
C THR A 112 -11.88 6.86 -33.56
N GLN A 113 -11.84 7.75 -34.55
CA GLN A 113 -13.01 8.35 -35.19
C GLN A 113 -12.84 8.26 -36.71
N GLY A 114 -13.53 7.31 -37.33
CA GLY A 114 -13.32 6.98 -38.74
C GLY A 114 -11.90 6.45 -38.98
N ARG A 115 -11.14 7.09 -39.87
CA ARG A 115 -9.73 6.76 -40.15
C ARG A 115 -8.73 7.50 -39.25
N THR A 116 -9.19 8.41 -38.40
CA THR A 116 -8.32 9.24 -37.56
C THR A 116 -8.18 8.66 -36.15
N LYS A 117 -6.95 8.60 -35.65
CA LYS A 117 -6.60 8.10 -34.32
C LYS A 117 -6.15 9.28 -33.45
N PHE A 118 -6.91 9.59 -32.41
CA PHE A 118 -6.56 10.64 -31.44
C PHE A 118 -5.92 10.02 -30.20
N VAL A 119 -4.73 10.48 -29.84
CA VAL A 119 -4.02 10.08 -28.62
C VAL A 119 -4.23 11.17 -27.58
N TYR A 120 -4.74 10.79 -26.41
CA TYR A 120 -4.93 11.66 -25.27
C TYR A 120 -3.96 11.23 -24.18
N SER A 121 -3.13 12.16 -23.69
CA SER A 121 -2.18 11.88 -22.62
C SER A 121 -2.08 13.04 -21.63
N GLY A 122 -1.80 12.71 -20.38
CA GLY A 122 -1.48 13.65 -19.32
C GLY A 122 -0.29 13.12 -18.53
N GLU A 123 0.57 14.02 -18.06
CA GLU A 123 1.69 13.69 -17.20
C GLU A 123 1.85 14.76 -16.12
N HIS A 124 1.99 14.33 -14.88
CA HIS A 124 2.23 15.18 -13.73
C HIS A 124 3.41 14.64 -12.94
N ILE A 125 4.36 15.50 -12.63
CA ILE A 125 5.47 15.19 -11.73
C ILE A 125 4.98 15.37 -10.30
N ILE A 126 4.87 14.26 -9.57
CA ILE A 126 4.44 14.20 -8.16
C ILE A 126 5.57 14.68 -7.25
N THR A 127 6.80 14.29 -7.57
CA THR A 127 8.00 14.68 -6.83
C THR A 127 9.21 14.70 -7.76
N ASP A 128 10.16 15.60 -7.51
CA ASP A 128 11.45 15.68 -8.18
C ASP A 128 12.49 16.11 -7.13
N ARG A 129 13.33 15.17 -6.70
CA ARG A 129 14.28 15.39 -5.61
C ARG A 129 15.67 14.98 -6.05
N HIS A 130 16.62 15.90 -5.89
CA HIS A 130 18.01 15.72 -6.26
C HIS A 130 18.88 15.55 -5.02
N TYR A 131 19.77 14.56 -5.05
CA TYR A 131 20.69 14.24 -3.97
C TYR A 131 22.08 14.02 -4.54
N ARG A 132 23.09 14.62 -3.93
CA ARG A 132 24.48 14.29 -4.22
C ARG A 132 24.94 13.24 -3.21
N ILE A 133 25.23 12.03 -3.67
CA ILE A 133 25.58 10.91 -2.79
C ILE A 133 27.09 10.68 -2.69
N TRP A 134 27.85 11.20 -3.65
CA TRP A 134 29.30 11.14 -3.63
C TRP A 134 29.90 12.30 -4.41
N SER A 135 31.09 12.74 -4.01
CA SER A 135 31.89 13.74 -4.71
C SER A 135 33.36 13.41 -4.57
N SER A 136 34.13 13.79 -5.58
CA SER A 136 35.58 13.69 -5.52
C SER A 136 36.12 14.41 -4.27
N PRO A 137 37.01 13.78 -3.48
CA PRO A 137 37.70 14.44 -2.37
C PRO A 137 38.60 15.58 -2.85
N THR A 138 39.14 15.45 -4.06
CA THR A 138 39.85 16.53 -4.73
C THR A 138 38.82 17.45 -5.39
N LYS A 139 39.07 18.77 -5.45
CA LYS A 139 38.15 19.73 -6.05
C LYS A 139 37.83 19.45 -7.53
N ASP A 140 38.63 18.60 -8.18
CA ASP A 140 38.59 18.36 -9.62
C ASP A 140 38.01 16.98 -9.97
N GLU A 141 38.66 15.89 -9.57
CA GLU A 141 38.32 14.53 -10.01
C GLU A 141 39.02 13.39 -9.25
N THR A 142 38.40 12.21 -9.27
CA THR A 142 39.01 10.96 -8.79
C THR A 142 38.94 9.90 -9.89
N GLU A 143 40.06 9.20 -10.10
CA GLU A 143 40.11 8.03 -10.96
C GLU A 143 39.42 6.85 -10.29
N ILE A 144 38.33 6.38 -10.88
CA ILE A 144 37.53 5.26 -10.38
C ILE A 144 37.54 4.14 -11.40
N LEU A 145 37.94 2.96 -10.95
CA LEU A 145 37.70 1.69 -11.66
C LEU A 145 36.44 1.02 -11.09
N ASN A 146 36.46 0.77 -9.77
CA ASN A 146 35.33 0.21 -9.03
C ASN A 146 35.01 1.10 -7.83
N LEU A 147 33.72 1.37 -7.59
CA LEU A 147 33.27 2.10 -6.39
C LEU A 147 31.86 1.66 -6.02
N ASP A 148 31.69 1.35 -4.73
CA ASP A 148 30.38 1.09 -4.13
C ASP A 148 29.94 2.31 -3.35
N VAL A 149 28.81 2.90 -3.73
CA VAL A 149 28.26 4.09 -3.08
C VAL A 149 26.93 3.74 -2.41
N PRO A 150 26.92 3.54 -1.08
CA PRO A 150 25.66 3.38 -0.35
C PRO A 150 24.88 4.70 -0.40
N PHE A 151 23.57 4.60 -0.53
CA PHE A 151 22.69 5.76 -0.48
C PHE A 151 21.53 5.55 0.50
N ARG A 152 21.09 6.67 1.09
CA ARG A 152 19.90 6.74 1.91
C ARG A 152 19.21 8.07 1.62
N VAL A 153 18.05 7.99 0.97
CA VAL A 153 17.25 9.13 0.52
C VAL A 153 15.93 9.15 1.28
N LYS A 154 15.63 10.24 2.00
CA LYS A 154 14.35 10.38 2.70
C LYS A 154 13.20 10.57 1.71
N LEU A 155 12.14 9.77 1.86
CA LEU A 155 10.93 9.90 1.07
C LEU A 155 10.00 10.96 1.68
N PRO A 156 9.40 11.84 0.86
CA PRO A 156 8.27 12.67 1.29
C PRO A 156 7.13 11.81 1.83
N TYR A 157 6.50 12.27 2.91
CA TYR A 157 5.49 11.50 3.64
C TYR A 157 4.17 11.31 2.86
N ASP A 158 3.86 12.25 1.99
CA ASP A 158 2.60 12.36 1.27
C ASP A 158 2.57 11.59 -0.05
N LEU A 159 3.65 10.89 -0.42
CA LEU A 159 3.72 10.15 -1.67
C LEU A 159 2.63 9.05 -1.75
N PRO A 160 1.96 8.92 -2.90
CA PRO A 160 1.00 7.85 -3.13
C PRO A 160 1.68 6.50 -3.43
N ASP A 161 0.88 5.44 -3.37
CA ASP A 161 1.26 4.11 -3.84
C ASP A 161 1.64 4.11 -5.32
N THR A 162 2.54 3.19 -5.68
CA THR A 162 2.66 2.79 -7.09
C THR A 162 1.39 2.08 -7.52
N LEU A 163 0.78 2.56 -8.60
CA LEU A 163 -0.48 2.02 -9.13
C LEU A 163 -0.39 1.89 -10.65
N LYS A 164 -1.00 0.84 -11.20
CA LYS A 164 -1.08 0.66 -12.64
C LYS A 164 -2.48 0.26 -13.07
N THR A 165 -2.99 0.93 -14.09
CA THR A 165 -4.26 0.63 -14.75
C THR A 165 -4.03 0.54 -16.25
N HIS A 166 -5.08 0.21 -17.00
CA HIS A 166 -5.04 0.19 -18.46
C HIS A 166 -4.89 1.58 -19.12
N LEU A 167 -5.31 2.67 -18.46
CA LEU A 167 -5.28 4.04 -19.04
C LEU A 167 -4.37 5.01 -18.28
N GLY A 168 -3.74 4.57 -17.20
CA GLY A 168 -2.87 5.41 -16.40
C GLY A 168 -2.15 4.68 -15.29
N GLU A 169 -1.11 5.30 -14.78
CA GLU A 169 -0.20 4.74 -13.80
C GLU A 169 0.40 5.84 -12.92
N VAL A 170 0.75 5.46 -11.69
CA VAL A 170 1.59 6.23 -10.78
C VAL A 170 2.83 5.38 -10.53
N TYR A 171 4.00 5.92 -10.86
CA TYR A 171 5.26 5.19 -10.74
C TYR A 171 6.39 6.13 -10.35
N TYR A 172 7.47 5.54 -9.84
CA TYR A 172 8.65 6.27 -9.41
C TYR A 172 9.91 5.72 -10.07
N VAL A 173 10.85 6.63 -10.34
CA VAL A 173 12.13 6.35 -10.96
C VAL A 173 13.24 6.93 -10.10
N LEU A 174 14.27 6.13 -9.83
CA LEU A 174 15.53 6.61 -9.30
C LEU A 174 16.58 6.58 -10.41
N ARG A 175 17.12 7.75 -10.72
CA ARG A 175 18.19 7.92 -11.70
C ARG A 175 19.49 8.22 -10.98
N ALA A 176 20.54 7.45 -11.26
CA ALA A 176 21.90 7.85 -10.94
C ALA A 176 22.55 8.51 -12.16
N THR A 177 23.20 9.65 -11.93
CA THR A 177 24.01 10.38 -12.90
C THR A 177 25.44 10.47 -12.37
N ILE A 178 26.38 9.88 -13.10
CA ILE A 178 27.80 9.90 -12.82
C ILE A 178 28.41 10.99 -13.70
N ASN A 179 28.77 12.12 -13.10
CA ASN A 179 29.35 13.23 -13.82
C ASN A 179 30.85 12.99 -13.97
N LEU A 180 31.29 12.75 -15.21
CA LEU A 180 32.70 12.59 -15.53
C LEU A 180 33.33 13.93 -15.91
N LYS A 181 34.66 13.99 -15.90
CA LYS A 181 35.38 15.09 -16.54
C LYS A 181 35.14 15.05 -18.05
N GLY A 182 34.50 16.10 -18.55
CA GLY A 182 34.36 16.33 -19.99
C GLY A 182 35.67 16.83 -20.60
N ILE A 183 35.91 16.44 -21.85
CA ILE A 183 36.78 17.21 -22.74
C ILE A 183 35.94 18.41 -23.22
N LEU A 184 36.55 19.59 -23.36
CA LEU A 184 36.01 20.97 -23.57
C LEU A 184 34.69 21.20 -24.35
N ILE A 185 34.07 20.20 -24.98
CA ILE A 185 32.89 20.34 -25.84
C ILE A 185 31.75 19.35 -25.47
N THR A 186 31.97 18.31 -24.66
CA THR A 186 30.90 17.39 -24.23
C THR A 186 31.06 16.94 -22.77
N SER A 187 30.03 17.17 -21.95
CA SER A 187 29.95 16.54 -20.63
C SER A 187 29.55 15.06 -20.83
N THR A 188 30.46 14.13 -20.58
CA THR A 188 30.20 12.69 -20.66
C THR A 188 29.58 12.20 -19.35
N ALA A 189 28.28 12.43 -19.15
CA ALA A 189 27.59 11.87 -17.99
C ALA A 189 27.17 10.42 -18.29
N HIS A 190 27.50 9.47 -17.41
CA HIS A 190 26.90 8.15 -17.45
C HIS A 190 25.61 8.14 -16.62
N THR A 191 24.59 7.44 -17.09
CA THR A 191 23.26 7.43 -16.44
C THR A 191 22.71 6.02 -16.38
N VAL A 192 22.08 5.68 -15.26
CA VAL A 192 21.32 4.45 -15.06
C VAL A 192 20.02 4.78 -14.33
N GLU A 193 18.92 4.16 -14.74
CA GLU A 193 17.58 4.45 -14.22
C GLU A 193 16.86 3.16 -13.84
N ILE A 194 16.24 3.15 -12.66
CA ILE A 194 15.48 2.03 -12.15
C ILE A 194 14.08 2.46 -11.67
N HIS A 195 13.13 1.55 -11.75
CA HIS A 195 11.84 1.67 -11.09
C HIS A 195 11.98 1.46 -9.58
N CYS A 196 11.29 2.29 -8.80
CA CYS A 196 11.24 2.18 -7.35
C CYS A 196 9.78 2.09 -6.89
N PRO A 197 9.14 0.91 -6.99
CA PRO A 197 7.75 0.77 -6.58
C PRO A 197 7.62 1.09 -5.09
N LEU A 198 6.75 2.06 -4.78
CA LEU A 198 6.42 2.48 -3.43
C LEU A 198 5.12 1.85 -2.95
N LYS A 199 5.10 1.51 -1.65
CA LYS A 199 3.93 1.06 -0.90
C LYS A 199 3.77 1.92 0.35
N ARG A 200 2.61 2.54 0.49
CA ARG A 200 2.16 3.36 1.58
C ARG A 200 1.45 2.48 2.58
N THR A 201 1.78 2.65 3.85
CA THR A 201 1.09 2.00 4.96
C THR A 201 0.13 3.01 5.57
N LEU A 202 -1.16 2.69 5.56
CA LEU A 202 -2.17 3.49 6.25
C LEU A 202 -2.59 2.79 7.53
N LEU A 203 -2.60 3.53 8.64
CA LEU A 203 -3.17 3.07 9.89
C LEU A 203 -4.69 3.20 9.81
N LEU A 204 -5.38 2.06 9.84
CA LEU A 204 -6.77 2.05 10.26
C LEU A 204 -6.76 2.26 11.78
N ASP A 205 -6.92 3.50 12.25
CA ASP A 205 -7.19 3.76 13.66
C ASP A 205 -8.59 3.19 13.96
N SER A 206 -8.66 1.93 14.38
CA SER A 206 -9.90 1.23 14.71
C SER A 206 -10.33 1.41 16.16
N ASP A 207 -9.47 2.00 16.99
CA ASP A 207 -9.59 1.91 18.43
C ASP A 207 -10.27 3.16 19.01
N ASN A 208 -10.15 4.31 18.33
CA ASN A 208 -10.83 5.57 18.69
C ASN A 208 -11.88 6.05 17.69
N SER A 209 -12.09 5.34 16.59
CA SER A 209 -13.00 5.77 15.52
C SER A 209 -14.42 5.20 15.74
N LYS A 210 -15.40 6.10 15.81
CA LYS A 210 -16.82 5.71 15.88
C LYS A 210 -17.18 4.89 14.63
N LEU A 211 -17.85 3.76 14.85
CA LEU A 211 -18.43 2.96 13.79
C LEU A 211 -19.37 3.83 12.95
N TYR A 212 -19.31 3.66 11.63
CA TYR A 212 -20.19 4.41 10.74
C TYR A 212 -21.53 3.67 10.60
N LYS A 213 -22.57 4.22 11.22
CA LYS A 213 -23.94 3.70 11.11
C LYS A 213 -24.64 4.38 9.93
N PHE A 214 -24.89 3.60 8.89
CA PHE A 214 -25.67 4.00 7.73
C PHE A 214 -27.11 3.53 7.91
N HIS A 215 -28.08 4.43 7.88
CA HIS A 215 -29.50 4.10 8.00
C HIS A 215 -30.30 4.73 6.88
N GLY A 216 -31.42 4.12 6.53
CA GLY A 216 -32.34 4.65 5.54
C GLY A 216 -33.68 3.95 5.58
N GLU A 217 -34.60 4.50 4.80
CA GLU A 217 -35.97 4.03 4.72
C GLU A 217 -36.40 3.91 3.26
N SER A 218 -37.32 2.99 3.01
CA SER A 218 -38.08 2.85 1.78
C SER A 218 -39.55 2.68 2.17
N GLU A 219 -40.47 2.71 1.21
CA GLU A 219 -41.90 2.49 1.48
C GLU A 219 -42.25 1.15 2.15
N SER A 220 -41.32 0.19 2.20
CA SER A 220 -41.56 -1.19 2.62
C SER A 220 -40.65 -1.68 3.74
N ILE A 221 -39.46 -1.11 3.86
CA ILE A 221 -38.49 -1.47 4.89
C ILE A 221 -37.74 -0.23 5.40
N THR A 222 -37.35 -0.26 6.67
CA THR A 222 -36.24 0.53 7.22
C THR A 222 -35.02 -0.37 7.34
N TYR A 223 -33.83 0.18 7.13
CA TYR A 223 -32.59 -0.57 7.19
C TYR A 223 -31.50 0.22 7.90
N ALA A 224 -30.61 -0.51 8.56
CA ALA A 224 -29.39 -0.01 9.17
C ALA A 224 -28.23 -0.96 8.88
N PHE A 225 -27.09 -0.40 8.49
CA PHE A 225 -25.83 -1.09 8.25
C PHE A 225 -24.74 -0.42 9.09
N VAL A 226 -23.84 -1.23 9.65
CA VAL A 226 -22.68 -0.74 10.38
C VAL A 226 -21.44 -1.01 9.53
N LEU A 227 -20.85 0.05 8.99
CA LEU A 227 -19.65 -0.03 8.16
C LEU A 227 -18.38 0.16 9.01
N PRO A 228 -17.22 -0.30 8.50
CA PRO A 228 -15.94 -0.04 9.12
C PRO A 228 -15.71 1.45 9.42
N PRO A 229 -15.01 1.77 10.52
CA PRO A 229 -14.80 3.16 10.91
C PRO A 229 -14.13 3.98 9.82
N ALA A 230 -14.54 5.25 9.71
CA ALA A 230 -14.12 6.18 8.65
C ALA A 230 -14.31 5.65 7.21
N LYS A 231 -15.01 4.52 7.02
CA LYS A 231 -15.19 3.82 5.74
C LYS A 231 -13.86 3.46 5.08
N TYR A 232 -12.83 3.21 5.88
CA TYR A 232 -11.53 2.78 5.40
C TYR A 232 -11.44 1.26 5.47
N VAL A 233 -11.08 0.65 4.35
CA VAL A 233 -11.11 -0.79 4.18
C VAL A 233 -9.84 -1.25 3.48
N ASN A 234 -9.25 -2.33 3.96
CA ASN A 234 -8.08 -2.91 3.32
C ASN A 234 -8.48 -3.78 2.13
N ILE A 235 -7.63 -3.79 1.12
CA ILE A 235 -7.73 -4.73 0.00
C ILE A 235 -7.28 -6.12 0.45
N GLY A 236 -7.99 -7.16 0.01
CA GLY A 236 -7.63 -8.55 0.34
C GLY A 236 -8.03 -8.99 1.74
N VAL A 237 -9.08 -8.39 2.32
CA VAL A 237 -9.61 -8.78 3.64
C VAL A 237 -11.12 -8.98 3.60
N TYR A 238 -11.67 -9.68 4.59
CA TYR A 238 -13.10 -9.67 4.87
C TYR A 238 -13.44 -8.46 5.73
N ILE A 239 -14.52 -7.77 5.38
CA ILE A 239 -15.18 -6.80 6.24
C ILE A 239 -16.47 -7.40 6.79
N SER A 240 -16.75 -7.14 8.06
CA SER A 240 -18.01 -7.53 8.68
C SER A 240 -18.94 -6.34 8.73
N ILE A 241 -20.12 -6.49 8.14
CA ILE A 241 -21.16 -5.47 8.06
C ILE A 241 -22.38 -5.98 8.83
N PRO A 242 -22.50 -5.67 10.12
CA PRO A 242 -23.74 -5.86 10.85
C PRO A 242 -24.89 -5.10 10.18
N MET A 243 -26.03 -5.76 10.01
CA MET A 243 -27.23 -5.18 9.44
C MET A 243 -28.47 -5.50 10.26
N ARG A 244 -29.43 -4.56 10.23
CA ARG A 244 -30.80 -4.71 10.75
C ARG A 244 -31.78 -4.18 9.72
N ILE A 245 -32.78 -4.98 9.35
CA ILE A 245 -33.85 -4.60 8.42
C ILE A 245 -35.19 -4.82 9.12
N ARG A 246 -36.02 -3.77 9.17
CA ARG A 246 -37.36 -3.82 9.75
C ARG A 246 -38.40 -3.63 8.65
N PHE A 247 -39.42 -4.48 8.66
CA PHE A 247 -40.50 -4.46 7.68
C PHE A 247 -41.60 -3.48 8.11
N LEU A 248 -42.04 -2.61 7.20
CA LEU A 248 -43.08 -1.62 7.45
C LEU A 248 -44.48 -2.09 7.02
N ARG A 249 -44.57 -3.15 6.21
CA ARG A 249 -45.83 -3.71 5.74
C ARG A 249 -45.87 -5.23 5.94
N PRO A 250 -47.04 -5.81 6.27
CA PRO A 250 -47.22 -7.26 6.35
C PRO A 250 -47.08 -7.90 4.97
N GLY A 251 -46.76 -9.20 4.94
CA GLY A 251 -46.62 -9.97 3.70
C GLY A 251 -45.29 -9.79 2.96
N ILE A 252 -44.44 -8.84 3.39
CA ILE A 252 -43.12 -8.60 2.80
C ILE A 252 -42.06 -9.47 3.50
N SER A 253 -41.05 -9.91 2.75
CA SER A 253 -39.80 -10.46 3.30
C SER A 253 -38.64 -10.26 2.35
N ILE A 254 -37.42 -10.59 2.78
CA ILE A 254 -36.24 -10.53 1.92
C ILE A 254 -36.12 -11.85 1.15
N GLU A 255 -36.00 -11.76 -0.18
CA GLU A 255 -35.63 -12.87 -1.05
C GLU A 255 -34.13 -13.16 -0.96
N ARG A 256 -33.32 -12.12 -1.16
CA ARG A 256 -31.86 -12.18 -1.10
C ARG A 256 -31.29 -10.78 -1.00
N ILE A 257 -30.03 -10.71 -0.57
CA ILE A 257 -29.25 -9.48 -0.55
C ILE A 257 -28.03 -9.69 -1.43
N GLU A 258 -27.81 -8.77 -2.37
CA GLU A 258 -26.64 -8.78 -3.24
C GLU A 258 -25.72 -7.61 -2.87
N LEU A 259 -24.44 -7.89 -2.68
CA LEU A 259 -23.41 -6.90 -2.41
C LEU A 259 -22.40 -6.90 -3.56
N ALA A 260 -21.89 -5.72 -3.90
CA ALA A 260 -20.78 -5.58 -4.83
C ALA A 260 -20.00 -4.29 -4.58
N ILE A 261 -18.76 -4.27 -5.03
CA ILE A 261 -17.93 -3.07 -5.11
C ILE A 261 -18.02 -2.52 -6.53
N LYS A 262 -18.41 -1.26 -6.67
CA LYS A 262 -18.31 -0.50 -7.91
C LYS A 262 -17.13 0.45 -7.82
N THR A 263 -16.11 0.20 -8.63
CA THR A 263 -14.92 1.04 -8.76
C THR A 263 -15.09 1.99 -9.94
N ASN A 264 -15.17 3.28 -9.64
CA ASN A 264 -15.28 4.34 -10.64
C ASN A 264 -13.90 4.98 -10.82
N MET A 265 -13.40 4.94 -12.06
CA MET A 265 -12.13 5.52 -12.47
C MET A 265 -12.38 6.68 -13.44
N ARG A 266 -11.70 7.79 -13.23
CA ARG A 266 -11.70 8.95 -14.12
C ARG A 266 -10.26 9.30 -14.47
N PHE A 267 -9.98 9.36 -15.76
CA PHE A 267 -8.70 9.72 -16.33
C PHE A 267 -8.85 11.05 -17.07
N LEU A 268 -8.00 12.01 -16.75
CA LEU A 268 -7.91 13.31 -17.42
C LEU A 268 -6.65 13.33 -18.28
N CYS A 269 -6.63 14.18 -19.31
CA CYS A 269 -5.45 14.46 -20.11
C CYS A 269 -5.14 15.96 -20.12
N SER A 270 -4.02 16.34 -20.74
CA SER A 270 -3.58 17.75 -20.84
C SER A 270 -4.60 18.66 -21.54
N THR A 271 -5.42 18.14 -22.44
CA THR A 271 -6.48 18.88 -23.14
C THR A 271 -7.83 18.87 -22.42
N ASN A 272 -7.85 18.50 -21.14
CA ASN A 272 -9.05 18.37 -20.30
C ASN A 272 -10.11 17.37 -20.80
N ASN A 273 -9.79 16.55 -21.80
CA ASN A 273 -10.65 15.42 -22.16
C ASN A 273 -10.64 14.39 -21.03
N THR A 274 -11.77 13.73 -20.84
CA THR A 274 -11.96 12.78 -19.74
C THR A 274 -12.35 11.42 -20.28
N CYS A 275 -11.72 10.37 -19.76
CA CYS A 275 -12.15 8.99 -19.92
C CYS A 275 -12.67 8.47 -18.59
N ARG A 276 -13.84 7.81 -18.60
CA ARG A 276 -14.44 7.23 -17.40
C ARG A 276 -14.60 5.74 -17.59
N VAL A 277 -14.22 4.98 -16.56
CA VAL A 277 -14.33 3.53 -16.55
C VAL A 277 -14.96 3.11 -15.24
N SER A 278 -15.98 2.25 -15.30
CA SER A 278 -16.63 1.69 -14.12
C SER A 278 -16.44 0.18 -14.15
N LYS A 279 -15.90 -0.39 -13.08
CA LYS A 279 -15.72 -1.85 -12.92
C LYS A 279 -16.49 -2.32 -11.70
N ARG A 280 -17.17 -3.46 -11.80
CA ARG A 280 -17.79 -4.15 -10.68
C ARG A 280 -16.87 -5.29 -10.22
N SER A 281 -16.69 -5.47 -8.92
CA SER A 281 -15.89 -6.53 -8.31
C SER A 281 -16.43 -6.92 -6.93
N GLY A 282 -15.93 -8.02 -6.36
CA GLY A 282 -16.27 -8.47 -5.01
C GLY A 282 -17.77 -8.69 -4.84
N GLU A 283 -18.35 -9.63 -5.57
CA GLU A 283 -19.78 -9.89 -5.49
C GLU A 283 -20.09 -10.91 -4.40
N ALA A 284 -21.14 -10.66 -3.62
CA ALA A 284 -21.64 -11.59 -2.63
C ALA A 284 -23.17 -11.65 -2.69
N ILE A 285 -23.74 -12.84 -2.52
CA ILE A 285 -25.18 -13.06 -2.49
C ILE A 285 -25.51 -13.77 -1.19
N ILE A 286 -26.43 -13.20 -0.43
CA ILE A 286 -26.96 -13.77 0.81
C ILE A 286 -28.35 -14.26 0.51
N SER A 287 -28.52 -15.58 0.51
CA SER A 287 -29.81 -16.21 0.25
C SER A 287 -30.78 -16.01 1.43
N ARG A 288 -32.08 -16.15 1.16
CA ARG A 288 -33.11 -16.13 2.21
C ARG A 288 -32.83 -17.10 3.36
N GLN A 289 -32.25 -18.26 3.07
CA GLN A 289 -32.02 -19.32 4.07
C GLN A 289 -30.95 -18.91 5.10
N GLU A 290 -30.07 -17.98 4.75
CA GLU A 290 -28.99 -17.49 5.63
C GLU A 290 -29.43 -16.33 6.54
N LEU A 291 -30.64 -15.79 6.30
CA LEU A 291 -31.20 -14.65 7.02
C LEU A 291 -31.93 -15.12 8.29
N GLN A 292 -31.62 -14.47 9.41
CA GLN A 292 -32.26 -14.75 10.69
C GLN A 292 -33.30 -13.67 10.97
N TYR A 293 -34.53 -14.11 11.23
CA TYR A 293 -35.66 -13.24 11.54
C TYR A 293 -35.97 -13.36 13.04
N LEU A 294 -36.08 -12.22 13.71
CA LEU A 294 -36.56 -12.19 15.08
C LEU A 294 -38.03 -12.63 15.15
N LYS A 295 -38.42 -13.17 16.31
CA LYS A 295 -39.83 -13.46 16.59
C LYS A 295 -40.65 -12.16 16.49
N PRO A 296 -41.82 -12.18 15.83
CA PRO A 296 -42.64 -10.98 15.73
C PRO A 296 -43.07 -10.47 17.11
N ILE A 297 -43.01 -9.14 17.28
CA ILE A 297 -43.71 -8.44 18.35
C ILE A 297 -45.22 -8.57 18.06
N PRO A 298 -46.12 -8.72 19.06
CA PRO A 298 -47.56 -8.75 18.81
C PRO A 298 -47.98 -7.56 17.92
N ASN A 299 -48.70 -7.86 16.83
CA ASN A 299 -49.11 -6.99 15.69
C ASN A 299 -48.19 -6.94 14.45
N ASN A 300 -47.01 -7.55 14.45
CA ASN A 300 -46.19 -7.71 13.23
C ASN A 300 -46.18 -9.17 12.75
N VAL A 301 -46.26 -9.39 11.43
CA VAL A 301 -46.31 -10.76 10.85
C VAL A 301 -44.91 -11.43 10.79
N LYS A 302 -43.83 -10.63 10.80
CA LYS A 302 -42.43 -11.07 10.91
C LYS A 302 -41.64 -10.05 11.75
N GLY A 303 -40.72 -10.52 12.60
CA GLY A 303 -39.81 -9.63 13.33
C GLY A 303 -38.66 -9.13 12.45
N ASP A 304 -37.86 -8.22 12.99
CA ASP A 304 -36.70 -7.63 12.29
C ASP A 304 -35.72 -8.71 11.81
N CYS A 305 -35.13 -8.50 10.64
CA CYS A 305 -34.05 -9.33 10.11
C CYS A 305 -32.71 -8.77 10.59
N ILE A 306 -31.92 -9.58 11.32
CA ILE A 306 -30.60 -9.20 11.82
C ILE A 306 -29.57 -10.20 11.28
N LYS A 307 -28.46 -9.68 10.76
CA LYS A 307 -27.37 -10.51 10.23
C LYS A 307 -26.07 -9.71 10.21
N THR A 308 -24.95 -10.39 10.39
CA THR A 308 -23.64 -9.84 10.03
C THR A 308 -23.19 -10.43 8.70
N ILE A 309 -22.92 -9.55 7.74
CA ILE A 309 -22.46 -9.91 6.41
C ILE A 309 -20.94 -9.91 6.41
N ASN A 310 -20.31 -11.03 6.06
CA ASN A 310 -18.87 -11.10 5.85
C ASN A 310 -18.56 -10.93 4.37
N PHE A 311 -18.05 -9.76 3.99
CA PHE A 311 -17.86 -9.35 2.60
C PHE A 311 -16.37 -9.31 2.25
N TRP A 312 -15.97 -10.09 1.25
CA TRP A 312 -14.58 -10.18 0.80
C TRP A 312 -14.22 -9.04 -0.15
N ILE A 313 -13.12 -8.35 0.13
CA ILE A 313 -12.54 -7.34 -0.77
C ILE A 313 -11.44 -8.01 -1.62
N PRO A 314 -11.65 -8.18 -2.94
CA PRO A 314 -10.69 -8.90 -3.78
C PRO A 314 -9.34 -8.19 -3.88
N ARG A 315 -8.25 -8.97 -3.93
CA ARG A 315 -6.85 -8.48 -3.96
C ARG A 315 -6.52 -7.70 -5.24
N GLU A 316 -7.22 -7.99 -6.32
CA GLU A 316 -7.11 -7.32 -7.61
C GLU A 316 -7.87 -5.98 -7.68
N THR A 317 -8.53 -5.60 -6.59
CA THR A 317 -9.17 -4.27 -6.49
C THR A 317 -8.10 -3.20 -6.35
N LEU A 318 -8.22 -2.12 -7.12
CA LEU A 318 -7.29 -1.00 -7.05
C LEU A 318 -7.51 -0.21 -5.76
N PRO A 319 -6.45 0.38 -5.17
CA PRO A 319 -6.61 1.31 -4.05
C PRO A 319 -7.30 2.60 -4.51
N THR A 320 -7.92 3.29 -3.55
CA THR A 320 -8.45 4.64 -3.72
C THR A 320 -7.31 5.61 -3.99
N TYR A 321 -7.48 6.44 -5.00
CA TYR A 321 -6.45 7.38 -5.43
C TYR A 321 -7.07 8.67 -5.97
N TYR A 322 -6.54 9.81 -5.52
CA TYR A 322 -6.97 11.13 -5.96
C TYR A 322 -5.76 11.94 -6.38
N GLY A 323 -5.37 11.82 -7.65
CA GLY A 323 -4.30 12.61 -8.26
C GLY A 323 -4.83 13.70 -9.19
N ARG A 324 -3.90 14.32 -9.93
CA ARG A 324 -4.22 15.39 -10.88
C ARG A 324 -4.89 14.84 -12.13
N TYR A 325 -4.42 13.68 -12.62
CA TYR A 325 -4.92 13.07 -13.85
C TYR A 325 -5.72 11.80 -13.62
N ILE A 326 -5.58 11.12 -12.48
CA ILE A 326 -6.26 9.87 -12.18
C ILE A 326 -7.10 10.06 -10.90
N THR A 327 -8.35 9.65 -10.96
CA THR A 327 -9.23 9.52 -9.79
C THR A 327 -9.79 8.11 -9.76
N ILE A 328 -9.61 7.40 -8.65
CA ILE A 328 -10.14 6.06 -8.38
C ILE A 328 -10.94 6.14 -7.09
N SER A 329 -12.23 5.81 -7.17
CA SER A 329 -13.16 5.84 -6.04
C SER A 329 -14.01 4.58 -6.03
N HIS A 330 -14.50 4.18 -4.84
CA HIS A 330 -15.30 2.97 -4.69
C HIS A 330 -16.62 3.26 -4.01
N VAL A 331 -17.61 2.46 -4.40
CA VAL A 331 -18.96 2.48 -3.88
C VAL A 331 -19.33 1.05 -3.51
N LEU A 332 -19.84 0.86 -2.29
CA LEU A 332 -20.46 -0.38 -1.85
C LEU A 332 -21.90 -0.34 -2.33
N CYS A 333 -22.23 -1.24 -3.24
CA CYS A 333 -23.58 -1.40 -3.74
C CYS A 333 -24.25 -2.54 -2.97
N ILE A 334 -25.33 -2.25 -2.24
CA ILE A 334 -26.18 -3.24 -1.58
C ILE A 334 -27.55 -3.22 -2.26
N LYS A 335 -28.00 -4.36 -2.75
CA LYS A 335 -29.34 -4.55 -3.32
C LYS A 335 -30.12 -5.50 -2.44
N ILE A 336 -31.27 -5.06 -1.94
CA ILE A 336 -32.18 -5.88 -1.16
C ILE A 336 -33.38 -6.22 -2.04
N ILE A 337 -33.52 -7.49 -2.40
CA ILE A 337 -34.61 -7.97 -3.24
C ILE A 337 -35.70 -8.50 -2.30
N LEU A 338 -36.92 -8.00 -2.46
CA LEU A 338 -38.04 -8.29 -1.58
C LEU A 338 -39.03 -9.27 -2.22
N LEU A 339 -39.57 -10.18 -1.41
CA LEU A 339 -40.72 -11.03 -1.73
C LEU A 339 -42.00 -10.37 -1.25
N GLY A 340 -43.09 -10.59 -1.99
CA GLY A 340 -44.42 -10.05 -1.69
C GLY A 340 -44.68 -8.67 -2.30
N ILE A 341 -43.65 -8.05 -2.89
CA ILE A 341 -43.74 -6.85 -3.73
C ILE A 341 -42.70 -6.93 -4.86
N GLU A 342 -43.02 -6.46 -6.06
CA GLU A 342 -42.04 -6.35 -7.16
C GLU A 342 -41.17 -5.09 -6.99
N ARG A 343 -40.40 -5.02 -5.90
CA ARG A 343 -39.48 -3.89 -5.65
C ARG A 343 -38.14 -4.34 -5.12
N THR A 344 -37.09 -3.66 -5.59
CA THR A 344 -35.71 -3.81 -5.11
C THR A 344 -35.28 -2.50 -4.45
N VAL A 345 -34.70 -2.59 -3.26
CA VAL A 345 -34.09 -1.44 -2.59
C VAL A 345 -32.61 -1.39 -2.97
N HIS A 346 -32.19 -0.27 -3.55
CA HIS A 346 -30.81 -0.04 -3.97
C HIS A 346 -30.13 0.95 -3.04
N ILE A 347 -28.99 0.56 -2.52
CA ILE A 347 -28.18 1.34 -1.58
C ILE A 347 -26.77 1.44 -2.17
N GLU A 348 -26.24 2.66 -2.20
CA GLU A 348 -24.88 2.96 -2.63
C GLU A 348 -24.19 3.79 -1.55
N GLU A 349 -23.06 3.32 -1.04
CA GLU A 349 -22.30 4.03 -0.02
C GLU A 349 -20.82 4.10 -0.39
N THR A 350 -20.21 5.29 -0.32
CA THR A 350 -18.80 5.48 -0.67
C THR A 350 -17.87 4.96 0.42
N PHE A 351 -16.75 4.36 0.03
CA PHE A 351 -15.71 3.96 0.97
C PHE A 351 -14.33 4.02 0.30
N SER A 352 -13.27 4.09 1.10
CA SER A 352 -11.89 4.15 0.61
C SER A 352 -11.18 2.82 0.84
N LEU A 353 -10.54 2.35 -0.21
CA LEU A 353 -9.76 1.13 -0.26
C LEU A 353 -8.27 1.41 -0.23
N TYR A 354 -7.54 0.66 0.59
CA TYR A 354 -6.10 0.83 0.74
C TYR A 354 -5.35 -0.50 0.73
N LEU A 355 -4.11 -0.46 0.26
CA LEU A 355 -3.18 -1.57 0.38
C LEU A 355 -2.54 -1.50 1.76
N THR A 356 -2.74 -2.52 2.59
CA THR A 356 -1.94 -2.69 3.80
C THR A 356 -1.04 -3.90 3.65
N THR A 357 0.24 -3.73 3.93
CA THR A 357 1.15 -4.84 4.15
C THR A 357 0.81 -5.50 5.48
N CYS A 358 0.22 -6.70 5.46
CA CYS A 358 -0.06 -7.50 6.65
C CYS A 358 1.21 -7.83 7.48
N GLY A 359 2.42 -7.59 6.95
CA GLY A 359 3.69 -7.87 7.62
C GLY A 359 3.88 -7.14 8.96
N ASP A 360 3.36 -5.93 9.12
CA ASP A 360 3.60 -5.14 10.35
C ASP A 360 2.73 -5.61 11.53
N ARG A 361 1.55 -6.18 11.25
CA ARG A 361 0.71 -6.77 12.31
C ARG A 361 1.18 -8.16 12.73
N ILE A 362 1.80 -8.92 11.83
CA ILE A 362 2.42 -10.21 12.18
C ILE A 362 3.59 -9.95 13.14
N LYS A 363 4.46 -8.96 12.88
CA LYS A 363 5.51 -8.59 13.84
C LYS A 363 4.96 -8.12 15.18
N TYR A 364 3.87 -7.33 15.19
CA TYR A 364 3.27 -6.85 16.44
C TYR A 364 2.56 -7.95 17.25
N LEU A 365 1.93 -8.92 16.58
CA LEU A 365 1.31 -10.07 17.23
C LEU A 365 2.34 -11.11 17.70
N VAL A 366 3.42 -11.30 16.93
CA VAL A 366 4.52 -12.21 17.26
C VAL A 366 5.38 -11.63 18.40
N GLN A 367 5.63 -10.32 18.43
CA GLN A 367 6.38 -9.70 19.54
C GLN A 367 5.63 -9.75 20.88
N ASN A 368 4.30 -9.83 20.85
CA ASN A 368 3.45 -9.97 22.04
C ASN A 368 3.09 -11.43 22.36
N SER A 369 3.58 -12.40 21.57
CA SER A 369 3.32 -13.84 21.79
C SER A 369 4.59 -14.67 22.05
N ILE A 370 5.78 -14.07 22.04
CA ILE A 370 7.03 -14.77 22.36
C ILE A 370 7.39 -14.51 23.82
N ASP A 371 6.72 -15.26 24.69
CA ASP A 371 7.32 -15.88 25.89
C ASP A 371 7.25 -17.40 25.67
N SER A 372 7.84 -17.90 24.59
CA SER A 372 8.13 -19.34 24.40
C SER A 372 9.01 -19.53 23.17
N ASP A 373 9.95 -20.46 23.30
CA ASP A 373 11.12 -20.76 22.46
C ASP A 373 10.99 -20.68 20.92
N SER A 374 12.16 -20.41 20.34
CA SER A 374 12.48 -20.24 18.92
C SER A 374 11.82 -21.24 17.96
N ILE A 375 10.99 -20.74 17.04
CA ILE A 375 10.53 -21.47 15.86
C ILE A 375 10.98 -20.70 14.61
N SER A 376 11.77 -21.32 13.76
CA SER A 376 12.12 -20.83 12.42
C SER A 376 10.99 -21.17 11.44
N PHE A 377 10.52 -20.18 10.68
CA PHE A 377 9.42 -20.36 9.74
C PHE A 377 9.93 -20.56 8.30
N GLU A 378 9.45 -21.60 7.62
CA GLU A 378 9.60 -21.82 6.17
C GLU A 378 8.38 -21.25 5.41
N ASP A 379 8.46 -21.13 4.07
CA ASP A 379 7.41 -20.51 3.23
C ASP A 379 6.01 -21.14 3.35
N ARG A 380 5.87 -22.40 3.83
CA ARG A 380 4.56 -23.01 4.12
C ARG A 380 3.89 -22.42 5.37
N ASP A 381 4.67 -21.79 6.25
CA ASP A 381 4.19 -21.24 7.50
C ASP A 381 3.59 -19.84 7.35
N ILE A 382 3.86 -19.14 6.24
CA ILE A 382 3.24 -17.84 5.95
C ILE A 382 1.74 -18.02 5.69
N GLU A 383 1.35 -19.09 5.01
CA GLU A 383 -0.05 -19.40 4.72
C GLU A 383 -0.79 -19.88 5.98
N ALA A 384 -0.12 -20.67 6.83
CA ALA A 384 -0.62 -21.06 8.14
C ALA A 384 -0.74 -19.85 9.09
N ALA A 385 0.25 -18.96 9.13
CA ALA A 385 0.21 -17.72 9.90
C ALA A 385 -0.91 -16.79 9.40
N ALA A 386 -1.10 -16.67 8.09
CA ALA A 386 -2.22 -15.92 7.51
C ALA A 386 -3.59 -16.53 7.88
N ALA A 387 -3.69 -17.86 7.92
CA ALA A 387 -4.90 -18.56 8.36
C ALA A 387 -5.18 -18.35 9.86
N ILE A 388 -4.15 -18.42 10.71
CA ILE A 388 -4.24 -18.16 12.15
C ILE A 388 -4.62 -16.71 12.42
N VAL A 389 -4.00 -15.74 11.75
CA VAL A 389 -4.36 -14.32 11.86
C VAL A 389 -5.79 -14.08 11.38
N THR A 390 -6.21 -14.74 10.30
CA THR A 390 -7.61 -14.68 9.84
C THR A 390 -8.56 -15.28 10.88
N GLN A 391 -8.22 -16.40 11.51
CA GLN A 391 -9.01 -17.00 12.59
C GLN A 391 -9.08 -16.12 13.84
N LEU A 392 -7.96 -15.52 14.26
CA LEU A 392 -7.91 -14.61 15.40
C LEU A 392 -8.70 -13.32 15.11
N TYR A 393 -8.61 -12.80 13.89
CA TYR A 393 -9.40 -11.67 13.44
C TYR A 393 -10.89 -11.99 13.40
N GLN A 394 -11.28 -13.16 12.87
CA GLN A 394 -12.66 -13.65 12.89
C GLN A 394 -13.17 -13.87 14.33
N SER A 395 -12.34 -14.40 15.23
CA SER A 395 -12.67 -14.58 16.65
C SER A 395 -12.90 -13.24 17.35
N HIS A 396 -12.03 -12.26 17.10
CA HIS A 396 -12.18 -10.91 17.63
C HIS A 396 -13.41 -10.19 17.06
N ILE A 397 -13.65 -10.33 15.75
CA ILE A 397 -14.87 -9.86 15.09
C ILE A 397 -16.10 -10.51 15.72
N ASN A 398 -16.10 -11.83 15.95
CA ASN A 398 -17.25 -12.54 16.50
C ASN A 398 -17.56 -12.07 17.93
N LYS A 399 -16.53 -11.88 18.78
CA LYS A 399 -16.70 -11.31 20.12
C LYS A 399 -17.27 -9.88 20.07
N ARG A 400 -16.77 -9.04 19.15
CA ARG A 400 -17.28 -7.66 18.95
C ARG A 400 -18.69 -7.65 18.36
N THR A 401 -18.99 -8.58 17.45
CA THR A 401 -20.32 -8.75 16.83
C THR A 401 -21.36 -9.18 17.84
N GLN A 402 -20.99 -10.00 18.83
CA GLN A 402 -21.87 -10.40 19.93
C GLN A 402 -22.18 -9.19 20.84
N SER A 403 -21.18 -8.38 21.17
CA SER A 403 -21.39 -7.11 21.87
C SER A 403 -22.21 -6.09 21.07
N LEU A 404 -22.05 -6.05 19.74
CA LEU A 404 -22.81 -5.18 18.83
C LEU A 404 -24.24 -5.66 18.60
N SER A 405 -24.49 -6.97 18.58
CA SER A 405 -25.85 -7.50 18.55
C SER A 405 -26.62 -7.15 19.81
N ASP A 406 -25.94 -7.03 20.96
CA ASP A 406 -26.56 -6.60 22.21
C ASP A 406 -26.87 -5.09 22.21
N GLU A 407 -25.98 -4.25 21.66
CA GLU A 407 -26.26 -2.81 21.48
C GLU A 407 -27.34 -2.53 20.43
N ILE A 408 -27.35 -3.24 19.30
CA ILE A 408 -28.32 -3.06 18.21
C ILE A 408 -29.69 -3.62 18.60
N SER A 409 -29.75 -4.62 19.49
CA SER A 409 -31.01 -5.16 20.05
C SER A 409 -31.67 -4.25 21.09
N SER A 410 -31.02 -3.16 21.52
CA SER A 410 -31.59 -2.23 22.50
C SER A 410 -32.85 -1.53 21.94
N PRO A 411 -33.97 -1.52 22.68
CA PRO A 411 -35.22 -0.88 22.25
C PRO A 411 -35.14 0.66 22.18
N TYR A 412 -34.09 1.27 22.75
CA TYR A 412 -33.93 2.73 22.86
C TYR A 412 -33.25 3.41 21.67
N LEU A 413 -32.99 2.69 20.56
CA LEU A 413 -32.28 3.21 19.39
C LEU A 413 -33.09 4.19 18.51
N TYR A 414 -34.33 4.53 18.88
CA TYR A 414 -35.23 5.38 18.09
C TYR A 414 -35.75 6.64 18.80
N ASP A 415 -35.31 6.91 20.05
CA ASP A 415 -35.58 8.20 20.69
C ASP A 415 -34.37 9.12 20.46
N GLY A 416 -34.39 9.84 19.33
CA GLY A 416 -33.38 10.81 18.92
C GLY A 416 -33.73 11.50 17.61
#